data_AF-A0A7Y6XCD7-F1
#
_entry.id   AF-A0A7Y6XCD7-F1
#
_cell.length_a   1.000
_cell.length_b   1.000
_cell.length_c   1.000
_cell.angle_alpha   90.00
_cell.angle_beta   90.00
_cell.angle_gamma   90.00
#
_symmetry.space_group_name_H-M   'P 1'
#
loop_
_entity.id
_entity.type
_entity.pdbx_description
1 polymer ?
#
loop_
_entity_poly.entity_id
_entity_poly.type
_entity_poly.pdbx_seq_one_letter_code
_entity_poly.pdbx_strand_id
1 'polypeptide(L)'
;MRSRTPEDLAGRCPRCFLPTLLCLCAELPVVSTRTELLIIRHHKETLKSTNTARMAALAMPRCRIVSYGSPAERFDVSTLEDDGATWLLFPTTQQAPAPDAALPKRLIVLDGSWGQAKRMVQRVPALRRLPSLMLAPPPPDSRRLRRPPHPDGMSTLEAIAGAFAHLEGEDVARPLYALHELMIDRVLASRGRGPGPLCDEDDGD
;
A
#
# COMPACT_ATOMS: atom_id res chain seq x y z
N MET A 1 20.98 -5.07 -3.47
CA MET A 1 20.73 -4.48 -4.81
C MET A 1 19.25 -4.12 -4.92
N ARG A 2 18.89 -2.83 -4.84
CA ARG A 2 17.48 -2.40 -4.78
C ARG A 2 16.90 -2.41 -6.19
N SER A 3 15.99 -3.33 -6.48
CA SER A 3 15.27 -3.43 -7.75
C SER A 3 14.63 -2.08 -8.10
N ARG A 4 15.25 -1.37 -9.04
CA ARG A 4 14.64 -0.29 -9.84
C ARG A 4 14.20 -0.96 -11.14
N THR A 5 13.03 -0.67 -11.67
CA THR A 5 12.63 -1.16 -13.00
C THR A 5 11.83 -0.11 -13.77
N PRO A 6 12.56 0.69 -14.57
CA PRO A 6 12.44 0.85 -16.03
C PRO A 6 13.88 0.69 -16.63
N GLU A 7 14.18 0.37 -17.89
CA GLU A 7 13.49 0.32 -19.21
C GLU A 7 13.66 -1.05 -19.89
N ASP A 8 14.34 -2.02 -19.27
CA ASP A 8 14.50 -3.37 -19.78
C ASP A 8 13.40 -4.29 -19.20
N LEU A 9 12.18 -4.19 -19.76
CA LEU A 9 11.11 -5.17 -19.54
C LEU A 9 11.46 -6.59 -20.03
N ALA A 10 12.71 -6.86 -20.43
CA ALA A 10 13.18 -8.18 -20.82
C ALA A 10 12.95 -9.19 -19.69
N GLY A 11 11.95 -10.05 -19.87
CA GLY A 11 11.58 -11.08 -18.92
C GLY A 11 10.68 -10.65 -17.77
N ARG A 12 10.11 -9.42 -17.76
CA ARG A 12 9.14 -8.97 -16.73
C ARG A 12 7.79 -8.60 -17.31
N CYS A 13 6.73 -8.85 -16.56
CA CYS A 13 5.38 -8.44 -16.93
C CYS A 13 5.25 -6.90 -16.90
N PRO A 14 4.78 -6.24 -17.97
CA PRO A 14 4.62 -4.77 -17.99
C PRO A 14 3.55 -4.26 -17.00
N ARG A 15 2.61 -5.14 -16.61
CA ARG A 15 1.51 -4.81 -15.69
C ARG A 15 1.88 -4.99 -14.22
N CYS A 16 2.45 -6.13 -13.81
CA CYS A 16 2.78 -6.35 -12.40
C CYS A 16 4.28 -6.17 -12.05
N PHE A 17 5.17 -6.03 -13.03
CA PHE A 17 6.63 -5.93 -12.87
C PHE A 17 7.33 -7.15 -12.24
N LEU A 18 6.60 -8.22 -11.94
CA LEU A 18 7.21 -9.51 -11.61
C LEU A 18 7.83 -10.17 -12.86
N PRO A 19 8.80 -11.07 -12.69
CA PRO A 19 9.28 -11.92 -13.78
C PRO A 19 8.10 -12.58 -14.50
N THR A 20 8.19 -12.74 -15.82
CA THR A 20 7.07 -13.22 -16.65
C THR A 20 6.57 -14.61 -16.20
N LEU A 21 7.49 -15.49 -15.81
CA LEU A 21 7.18 -16.82 -15.26
C LEU A 21 6.47 -16.77 -13.90
N LEU A 22 6.54 -15.65 -13.19
CA LEU A 22 5.92 -15.41 -11.89
C LEU A 22 4.86 -14.29 -11.97
N CYS A 23 4.36 -14.01 -13.17
CA CYS A 23 3.32 -13.02 -13.39
C CYS A 23 2.06 -13.40 -12.58
N LEU A 24 1.51 -12.42 -11.86
CA LEU A 24 0.28 -12.60 -11.07
C LEU A 24 -0.96 -11.99 -11.74
N CYS A 25 -0.83 -11.45 -12.95
CA CYS A 25 -1.89 -10.63 -13.54
C CYS A 25 -3.18 -11.40 -13.85
N ALA A 26 -3.08 -12.71 -14.07
CA ALA A 26 -4.24 -13.58 -14.27
C ALA A 26 -5.00 -13.87 -12.97
N GLU A 27 -4.34 -13.71 -11.82
CA GLU A 27 -4.86 -13.97 -10.48
C GLU A 27 -5.31 -12.68 -9.77
N LEU A 28 -5.20 -11.52 -10.44
CA LEU A 28 -5.65 -10.25 -9.88
C LEU A 28 -7.17 -10.27 -9.67
N PRO A 29 -7.65 -10.01 -8.44
CA PRO A 29 -9.07 -9.83 -8.22
C PRO A 29 -9.53 -8.48 -8.77
N VAL A 30 -10.83 -8.35 -9.01
CA VAL A 30 -11.48 -7.05 -9.22
C VAL A 30 -12.24 -6.71 -7.95
N VAL A 31 -11.71 -5.75 -7.18
CA VAL A 31 -12.28 -5.33 -5.90
C VAL A 31 -13.02 -4.02 -6.10
N SER A 32 -14.35 -4.10 -6.14
CA SER A 32 -15.22 -2.94 -6.28
C SER A 32 -15.46 -2.30 -4.91
N THR A 33 -15.25 -0.99 -4.83
CA THR A 33 -15.39 -0.21 -3.61
C THR A 33 -16.27 1.01 -3.83
N ARG A 34 -16.95 1.49 -2.79
CA ARG A 34 -17.67 2.77 -2.83
C ARG A 34 -16.69 3.93 -2.65
N THR A 35 -15.73 3.75 -1.75
CA THR A 35 -14.66 4.71 -1.46
C THR A 35 -13.63 4.71 -2.58
N GLU A 36 -13.31 5.88 -3.14
CA GLU A 36 -12.19 6.05 -4.07
C GLU A 36 -10.86 5.94 -3.31
N LEU A 37 -9.89 5.20 -3.86
CA LEU A 37 -8.55 5.10 -3.30
C LEU A 37 -7.58 6.01 -4.07
N LEU A 38 -6.99 6.98 -3.39
CA LEU A 38 -5.92 7.81 -3.93
C LEU A 38 -4.59 7.49 -3.23
N ILE A 39 -3.64 6.97 -3.97
CA ILE A 39 -2.29 6.66 -3.47
C ILE A 39 -1.34 7.79 -3.86
N ILE A 40 -0.77 8.46 -2.87
CA ILE A 40 0.32 9.42 -3.06
C ILE A 40 1.64 8.68 -2.89
N ARG A 41 2.31 8.40 -4.01
CA ARG A 41 3.51 7.59 -4.05
C ARG A 41 4.77 8.44 -4.15
N HIS A 42 5.71 8.23 -3.24
CA HIS A 42 7.03 8.85 -3.34
C HIS A 42 7.80 8.32 -4.57
N HIS A 43 8.38 9.18 -5.40
CA HIS A 43 9.01 8.80 -6.69
C HIS A 43 10.05 7.64 -6.58
N LYS A 44 10.80 7.58 -5.47
CA LYS A 44 11.76 6.48 -5.17
C LYS A 44 11.11 5.09 -5.05
N GLU A 45 9.80 4.99 -4.90
CA GLU A 45 9.05 3.73 -4.82
C GLU A 45 8.50 3.28 -6.17
N THR A 46 8.39 4.18 -7.17
CA THR A 46 7.72 3.96 -8.46
C THR A 46 8.18 2.69 -9.18
N LEU A 47 9.45 2.36 -9.04
CA LEU A 47 10.13 1.36 -9.86
C LEU A 47 10.49 0.11 -9.05
N LYS A 48 10.01 -0.01 -7.81
CA LYS A 48 10.30 -1.20 -7.00
C LYS A 48 9.35 -2.32 -7.39
N SER A 49 9.90 -3.50 -7.70
CA SER A 49 9.10 -4.70 -7.97
C SER A 49 8.30 -5.20 -6.76
N THR A 50 8.63 -4.72 -5.56
CA THR A 50 7.87 -4.95 -4.32
C THR A 50 6.88 -3.83 -4.02
N ASN A 51 6.57 -2.95 -4.98
CA ASN A 51 5.62 -1.87 -4.78
C ASN A 51 4.19 -2.47 -4.75
N THR A 52 3.70 -2.71 -3.54
CA THR A 52 2.38 -3.29 -3.30
C THR A 52 1.25 -2.30 -3.61
N ALA A 53 1.54 -1.00 -3.68
CA ALA A 53 0.60 0.02 -4.15
C ALA A 53 0.22 -0.17 -5.64
N ARG A 54 1.15 -0.68 -6.47
CA ARG A 54 0.82 -1.06 -7.86
C ARG A 54 -0.18 -2.21 -7.89
N MET A 55 -0.09 -3.18 -6.98
CA MET A 55 -1.04 -4.30 -6.94
C MET A 55 -2.44 -3.82 -6.58
N ALA A 56 -2.56 -2.91 -5.60
CA ALA A 56 -3.82 -2.29 -5.26
C ALA A 56 -4.44 -1.57 -6.47
N ALA A 57 -3.67 -0.76 -7.20
CA ALA A 57 -4.18 -0.05 -8.38
C ALA A 57 -4.58 -0.98 -9.55
N LEU A 58 -3.97 -2.16 -9.67
CA LEU A 58 -4.38 -3.15 -10.66
C LEU A 58 -5.65 -3.92 -10.26
N ALA A 59 -5.87 -4.11 -8.95
CA ALA A 59 -7.00 -4.87 -8.42
C ALA A 59 -8.24 -4.02 -8.16
N MET A 60 -8.09 -2.71 -7.94
CA MET A 60 -9.17 -1.81 -7.54
C MET A 60 -9.49 -0.82 -8.67
N PRO A 61 -10.66 -0.92 -9.34
CA PRO A 61 -11.02 -0.03 -10.44
C PRO A 61 -11.08 1.45 -10.07
N ARG A 62 -11.46 1.76 -8.82
CA ARG A 62 -11.52 3.12 -8.28
C ARG A 62 -10.25 3.49 -7.52
N CYS A 63 -9.09 3.16 -8.07
CA CYS A 63 -7.79 3.50 -7.51
C CYS A 63 -6.97 4.35 -8.47
N ARG A 64 -6.41 5.45 -7.97
CA ARG A 64 -5.48 6.33 -8.70
C ARG A 64 -4.17 6.45 -7.93
N ILE A 65 -3.05 6.47 -8.66
CA ILE A 65 -1.73 6.75 -8.09
C ILE A 65 -1.22 8.09 -8.62
N VAL A 66 -0.82 8.98 -7.71
CA VAL A 66 -0.15 10.25 -8.02
C VAL A 66 1.27 10.22 -7.47
N SER A 67 2.22 10.82 -8.19
CA SER A 67 3.63 10.83 -7.79
C SER A 67 3.95 12.04 -6.91
N TYR A 68 4.74 11.84 -5.85
CA TYR A 68 5.24 12.88 -4.97
C TYR A 68 6.77 12.97 -4.98
N GLY A 69 7.26 14.21 -5.00
CA GLY A 69 8.68 14.53 -4.86
C GLY A 69 9.51 14.15 -6.08
N SER A 70 8.89 14.01 -7.26
CA SER A 70 9.62 13.89 -8.52
C SER A 70 10.34 15.21 -8.83
N PRO A 71 11.63 15.18 -9.24
CA PRO A 71 12.30 16.39 -9.72
C PRO A 71 11.68 16.95 -11.02
N ALA A 72 11.06 16.08 -11.83
CA ALA A 72 10.49 16.43 -13.12
C ALA A 72 9.02 16.89 -13.05
N GLU A 73 8.31 16.55 -11.97
CA GLU A 73 6.88 16.82 -11.83
C GLU A 73 6.58 17.31 -10.41
N ARG A 74 6.03 18.52 -10.31
CA ARG A 74 5.58 19.06 -9.03
C ARG A 74 4.31 18.34 -8.61
N PHE A 75 4.21 18.00 -7.32
CA PHE A 75 3.00 17.43 -6.77
C PHE A 75 1.88 18.47 -6.82
N ASP A 76 0.82 18.16 -7.56
CA ASP A 76 -0.36 18.99 -7.69
C ASP A 76 -1.24 18.85 -6.44
N VAL A 77 -1.25 19.89 -5.61
CA VAL A 77 -2.00 19.93 -4.36
C VAL A 77 -3.52 19.99 -4.61
N SER A 78 -3.97 20.43 -5.80
CA SER A 78 -5.40 20.42 -6.15
C SER A 78 -5.99 19.01 -6.17
N THR A 79 -5.14 17.98 -6.32
CA THR A 79 -5.56 16.56 -6.19
C THR A 79 -6.07 16.20 -4.79
N LEU A 80 -5.80 17.06 -3.80
CA LEU A 80 -6.26 16.95 -2.41
C LEU A 80 -7.45 17.87 -2.11
N GLU A 81 -7.99 18.58 -3.11
CA GLU A 81 -9.22 19.34 -2.94
C GLU A 81 -10.34 18.38 -2.52
N ASP A 82 -10.98 18.75 -1.42
CA ASP A 82 -11.89 17.91 -0.66
C ASP A 82 -13.24 18.63 -0.52
N ASP A 83 -14.32 17.87 -0.71
CA ASP A 83 -15.69 18.29 -0.43
C ASP A 83 -16.11 18.00 1.03
N GLY A 84 -15.14 17.65 1.88
CA GLY A 84 -15.32 17.28 3.29
C GLY A 84 -15.45 15.77 3.52
N ALA A 85 -15.25 14.94 2.49
CA ALA A 85 -15.42 13.49 2.56
C ALA A 85 -14.14 12.70 2.22
N THR A 86 -12.97 13.32 2.39
CA THR A 86 -11.67 12.70 2.16
C THR A 86 -10.95 12.41 3.47
N TRP A 87 -10.55 11.15 3.68
CA TRP A 87 -9.77 10.74 4.84
C TRP A 87 -8.35 10.36 4.46
N LEU A 88 -7.42 10.43 5.41
CA LEU A 88 -6.04 10.00 5.27
C LEU A 88 -5.78 8.72 6.07
N LEU A 89 -5.21 7.70 5.44
CA LEU A 89 -4.70 6.53 6.14
C LEU A 89 -3.28 6.83 6.66
N PHE A 90 -3.20 7.40 7.85
CA PHE A 90 -1.92 7.65 8.51
C PHE A 90 -2.11 7.86 10.02
N PRO A 91 -1.31 7.25 10.90
CA PRO A 91 -1.57 7.27 12.34
C PRO A 91 -1.12 8.57 13.04
N THR A 92 -1.07 9.71 12.33
CA THR A 92 -0.52 10.97 12.90
C THR A 92 -1.08 12.25 12.25
N THR A 93 -2.40 12.37 12.03
CA THR A 93 -3.01 13.71 11.94
C THR A 93 -3.69 14.11 13.25
N GLN A 94 -3.92 15.41 13.42
CA GLN A 94 -4.49 15.99 14.63
C GLN A 94 -6.00 15.74 14.78
N GLN A 95 -6.63 15.06 13.82
CA GLN A 95 -8.08 14.90 13.75
C GLN A 95 -8.41 13.44 13.44
N ALA A 96 -9.17 12.79 14.33
CA ALA A 96 -9.82 11.53 14.03
C ALA A 96 -11.17 11.80 13.34
N PRO A 97 -11.67 10.90 12.48
CA PRO A 97 -13.05 10.95 12.03
C PRO A 97 -14.01 11.02 13.22
N ALA A 98 -15.10 11.78 13.07
CA ALA A 98 -16.15 11.78 14.08
C ALA A 98 -16.77 10.37 14.19
N PRO A 99 -17.21 9.92 15.38
CA PRO A 99 -17.76 8.57 15.56
C PRO A 99 -18.98 8.26 14.67
N ASP A 100 -19.73 9.29 14.31
CA ASP A 100 -20.94 9.26 13.47
C ASP A 100 -20.70 9.78 12.05
N ALA A 101 -19.44 10.03 11.67
CA ALA A 101 -19.12 10.46 10.33
C ALA A 101 -19.54 9.41 9.31
N ALA A 102 -20.20 9.86 8.23
CA ALA A 102 -20.40 9.02 7.07
C ALA A 102 -19.06 8.53 6.51
N LEU A 103 -19.08 7.36 5.87
CA LEU A 103 -17.90 6.82 5.20
C LEU A 103 -17.31 7.84 4.22
N PRO A 104 -15.97 7.92 4.10
CA PRO A 104 -15.35 8.84 3.18
C PRO A 104 -15.72 8.48 1.73
N LYS A 105 -15.86 9.50 0.89
CA LYS A 105 -15.90 9.30 -0.56
C LYS A 105 -14.52 8.94 -1.11
N ARG A 106 -13.46 9.37 -0.43
CA ARG A 106 -12.07 9.13 -0.83
C ARG A 106 -11.17 8.80 0.36
N LEU A 107 -10.35 7.77 0.22
CA LEU A 107 -9.27 7.44 1.14
C LEU A 107 -7.92 7.72 0.48
N ILE A 108 -7.09 8.52 1.16
CA ILE A 108 -5.71 8.80 0.74
C ILE A 108 -4.75 7.87 1.46
N VAL A 109 -3.84 7.24 0.72
CA VAL A 109 -2.78 6.38 1.26
C VAL A 109 -1.42 6.88 0.80
N LEU A 110 -0.44 6.90 1.69
CA LEU A 110 0.92 7.35 1.39
C LEU A 110 1.83 6.14 1.12
N ASP A 111 2.36 6.02 -0.10
CA ASP A 111 3.28 4.95 -0.48
C ASP A 111 4.74 5.43 -0.39
N GLY A 112 5.47 4.89 0.58
CA GLY A 112 6.82 5.27 0.94
C GLY A 112 7.33 4.51 2.16
N SER A 113 8.62 4.59 2.45
CA SER A 113 9.07 4.24 3.80
C SER A 113 8.39 5.14 4.84
N TRP A 114 8.30 4.68 6.08
CA TRP A 114 7.70 5.45 7.17
C TRP A 114 8.21 6.90 7.27
N GLY A 115 9.53 7.07 7.21
CA GLY A 115 10.15 8.40 7.22
C GLY A 115 9.79 9.26 6.01
N GLN A 116 9.55 8.65 4.84
CA GLN A 116 9.07 9.37 3.66
C GLN A 116 7.61 9.77 3.82
N ALA A 117 6.73 8.86 4.25
CA ALA A 117 5.32 9.15 4.49
C ALA A 117 5.13 10.26 5.54
N LYS A 118 5.81 10.17 6.68
CA LYS A 118 5.82 11.22 7.71
C LYS A 118 6.25 12.58 7.13
N ARG A 119 7.29 12.58 6.30
CA ARG A 119 7.81 13.79 5.67
C ARG A 119 6.84 14.34 4.60
N MET A 120 6.08 13.49 3.91
CA MET A 120 5.00 13.90 3.01
C MET A 120 3.90 14.65 3.77
N VAL A 121 3.40 14.07 4.88
CA VAL A 121 2.41 14.74 5.76
C VAL A 121 2.94 16.07 6.28
N GLN A 122 4.19 16.13 6.72
CA GLN A 122 4.79 17.37 7.23
C GLN A 122 4.89 18.48 6.17
N ARG A 123 5.15 18.12 4.91
CA ARG A 123 5.42 19.07 3.83
C ARG A 123 4.19 19.48 3.03
N VAL A 124 3.09 18.75 3.14
CA VAL A 124 1.85 19.05 2.43
C VAL A 124 0.79 19.43 3.47
N PRO A 125 0.60 20.73 3.76
CA PRO A 125 -0.32 21.18 4.80
C PRO A 125 -1.75 20.66 4.66
N ALA A 126 -2.22 20.46 3.43
CA ALA A 126 -3.55 19.91 3.14
C ALA A 126 -3.75 18.51 3.78
N LEU A 127 -2.73 17.63 3.72
CA LEU A 127 -2.80 16.28 4.32
C LEU A 127 -2.99 16.32 5.84
N ARG A 128 -2.46 17.36 6.52
CA ARG A 128 -2.57 17.49 7.97
C ARG A 128 -3.96 17.89 8.45
N ARG A 129 -4.78 18.46 7.55
CA ARG A 129 -6.13 18.91 7.84
C ARG A 129 -7.17 17.81 7.65
N LEU A 130 -6.79 16.70 7.03
CA LEU A 130 -7.71 15.58 6.78
C LEU A 130 -7.91 14.75 8.06
N PRO A 131 -9.13 14.23 8.28
CA PRO A 131 -9.37 13.19 9.27
C PRO A 131 -8.50 11.97 9.00
N SER A 132 -7.83 11.44 10.03
CA SER A 132 -6.98 10.26 9.91
C SER A 132 -7.67 8.99 10.34
N LEU A 133 -7.73 8.03 9.42
CA LEU A 133 -7.99 6.65 9.77
C LEU A 133 -6.69 6.03 10.31
N MET A 134 -6.77 5.52 11.55
CA MET A 134 -5.72 4.74 12.18
C MET A 134 -6.16 3.28 12.25
N LEU A 135 -5.29 2.39 11.78
CA LEU A 135 -5.52 0.95 11.87
C LEU A 135 -4.84 0.37 13.11
N ALA A 136 -5.41 -0.70 13.63
CA ALA A 136 -4.72 -1.53 14.60
C ALA A 136 -3.43 -2.10 13.98
N PRO A 137 -2.38 -2.32 14.79
CA PRO A 137 -1.20 -3.04 14.33
C PRO A 137 -1.59 -4.40 13.75
N PRO A 138 -0.90 -4.86 12.69
CA PRO A 138 -1.10 -6.20 12.17
C PRO A 138 -0.70 -7.26 13.22
N PRO A 139 -1.32 -8.46 13.20
CA PRO A 139 -0.93 -9.57 14.08
C PRO A 139 0.58 -9.88 14.02
N PRO A 140 1.21 -10.28 15.14
CA PRO A 140 2.66 -10.55 15.20
C PRO A 140 3.15 -11.59 14.18
N ASP A 141 2.32 -12.57 13.85
CA ASP A 141 2.56 -13.69 12.93
C ASP A 141 2.26 -13.37 11.45
N SER A 142 1.87 -12.12 11.15
CA SER A 142 1.60 -11.70 9.77
C SER A 142 2.82 -11.91 8.87
N ARG A 143 2.59 -12.47 7.68
CA ARG A 143 3.66 -12.82 6.74
C ARG A 143 4.30 -11.58 6.13
N ARG A 144 5.64 -11.54 6.04
CA ARG A 144 6.39 -10.35 5.59
C ARG A 144 7.56 -10.69 4.67
N LEU A 145 7.77 -9.85 3.65
CA LEU A 145 8.92 -9.95 2.73
C LEU A 145 10.27 -9.57 3.35
N ARG A 146 10.24 -8.87 4.49
CA ARG A 146 11.40 -8.44 5.31
C ARG A 146 10.91 -8.00 6.68
N ARG A 147 11.79 -8.04 7.68
CA ARG A 147 11.53 -7.42 8.99
C ARG A 147 11.27 -5.92 8.81
N PRO A 148 10.12 -5.39 9.25
CA PRO A 148 9.84 -3.97 9.15
C PRO A 148 10.73 -3.21 10.16
N PRO A 149 11.14 -1.97 9.84
CA PRO A 149 11.91 -1.15 10.78
C PRO A 149 11.07 -0.69 11.98
N HIS A 150 9.76 -0.89 11.94
CA HIS A 150 8.81 -0.59 13.02
C HIS A 150 7.92 -1.82 13.25
N PRO A 151 7.64 -2.23 14.50
CA PRO A 151 6.81 -3.40 14.80
C PRO A 151 5.43 -3.32 14.13
N ASP A 152 4.80 -2.14 14.14
CA ASP A 152 3.49 -1.91 13.51
C ASP A 152 3.54 -1.67 12.00
N GLY A 153 4.70 -1.89 11.36
CA GLY A 153 4.91 -1.59 9.95
C GLY A 153 4.14 -2.54 9.03
N MET A 154 3.09 -2.04 8.40
CA MET A 154 2.33 -2.74 7.35
C MET A 154 2.88 -2.49 5.95
N SER A 155 2.65 -3.42 5.02
CA SER A 155 2.80 -3.13 3.60
C SER A 155 1.70 -2.18 3.11
N THR A 156 1.90 -1.45 2.01
CA THR A 156 0.88 -0.53 1.48
C THR A 156 -0.42 -1.26 1.15
N LEU A 157 -0.35 -2.44 0.54
CA LEU A 157 -1.54 -3.27 0.24
C LEU A 157 -2.21 -3.83 1.50
N GLU A 158 -1.44 -4.25 2.49
CA GLU A 158 -1.97 -4.74 3.78
C GLU A 158 -2.72 -3.62 4.52
N ALA A 159 -2.16 -2.41 4.55
CA ALA A 159 -2.81 -1.23 5.12
C ALA A 159 -4.07 -0.84 4.33
N ILE A 160 -4.05 -0.93 3.00
CA ILE A 160 -5.24 -0.70 2.17
C ILE A 160 -6.33 -1.74 2.51
N ALA A 161 -5.98 -3.02 2.58
CA ALA A 161 -6.93 -4.08 2.92
C ALA A 161 -7.57 -3.84 4.30
N GLY A 162 -6.78 -3.53 5.33
CA GLY A 162 -7.30 -3.22 6.67
C GLY A 162 -8.18 -1.97 6.71
N ALA A 163 -7.85 -0.95 5.92
CA ALA A 163 -8.70 0.23 5.80
C ALA A 163 -10.05 -0.09 5.16
N PHE A 164 -10.07 -0.87 4.07
CA PHE A 164 -11.33 -1.27 3.44
C PHE A 164 -12.13 -2.28 4.25
N ALA A 165 -11.48 -3.11 5.08
CA ALA A 165 -12.16 -3.96 6.06
C ALA A 165 -12.95 -3.10 7.06
N HIS A 166 -12.29 -2.04 7.57
CA HIS A 166 -12.92 -1.10 8.51
C HIS A 166 -14.03 -0.27 7.87
N LEU A 167 -13.83 0.20 6.63
CA LEU A 167 -14.77 1.13 5.97
C LEU A 167 -15.95 0.42 5.28
N GLU A 168 -15.70 -0.71 4.61
CA GLU A 168 -16.68 -1.36 3.72
C GLU A 168 -16.92 -2.84 4.05
N GLY A 169 -16.24 -3.38 5.06
CA GLY A 169 -16.44 -4.72 5.58
C GLY A 169 -15.40 -5.74 5.10
N GLU A 170 -15.29 -6.83 5.86
CA GLU A 170 -14.28 -7.89 5.64
C GLU A 170 -14.37 -8.56 4.26
N ASP A 171 -15.58 -8.66 3.69
CA ASP A 171 -15.77 -9.28 2.38
C ASP A 171 -15.09 -8.50 1.25
N VAL A 172 -15.02 -7.16 1.37
CA VAL A 172 -14.30 -6.29 0.41
C VAL A 172 -12.78 -6.44 0.57
N ALA A 173 -12.31 -6.61 1.81
CA ALA A 173 -10.88 -6.70 2.12
C ALA A 173 -10.28 -8.07 1.83
N ARG A 174 -11.04 -9.15 2.01
CA ARG A 174 -10.60 -10.55 1.81
C ARG A 174 -9.82 -10.78 0.50
N PRO A 175 -10.27 -10.35 -0.70
CA PRO A 175 -9.50 -10.52 -1.93
C PRO A 175 -8.19 -9.71 -1.95
N LEU A 176 -8.12 -8.56 -1.26
CA LEU A 176 -6.88 -7.77 -1.15
C LEU A 176 -5.85 -8.46 -0.24
N TYR A 177 -6.30 -9.06 0.86
CA TYR A 177 -5.45 -9.89 1.71
C TYR A 177 -4.92 -11.12 0.96
N ALA A 178 -5.78 -11.83 0.22
CA ALA A 178 -5.36 -12.96 -0.61
C ALA A 178 -4.33 -12.54 -1.68
N LEU A 179 -4.53 -11.38 -2.32
CA LEU A 179 -3.57 -10.82 -3.27
C LEU A 179 -2.23 -10.47 -2.59
N HIS A 180 -2.26 -9.98 -1.35
CA HIS A 180 -1.05 -9.68 -0.59
C HIS A 180 -0.23 -10.94 -0.34
N GLU A 181 -0.85 -12.02 0.14
CA GLU A 181 -0.20 -13.30 0.37
C GLU A 181 0.39 -13.88 -0.92
N LEU A 182 -0.39 -13.89 -2.00
CA LEU A 182 0.09 -14.34 -3.31
C LEU A 182 1.30 -13.52 -3.79
N MET A 183 1.28 -12.20 -3.59
CA MET A 183 2.41 -11.34 -3.95
C MET A 183 3.66 -11.68 -3.13
N ILE A 184 3.51 -11.97 -1.82
CA ILE A 184 4.62 -12.44 -0.98
C ILE A 184 5.21 -13.72 -1.56
N ASP A 185 4.39 -14.71 -1.89
CA ASP A 185 4.83 -15.98 -2.47
C ASP A 185 5.63 -15.77 -3.75
N ARG A 186 5.10 -14.98 -4.69
CA ARG A 186 5.77 -14.74 -5.98
C ARG A 186 7.08 -13.99 -5.82
N VAL A 187 7.14 -13.02 -4.91
CA VAL A 187 8.37 -12.28 -4.66
C VAL A 187 9.42 -13.15 -3.97
N LEU A 188 9.04 -14.01 -3.02
CA LEU A 188 9.97 -14.96 -2.39
C LEU A 188 10.52 -15.96 -3.43
N ALA A 189 9.65 -16.55 -4.24
CA ALA A 189 10.03 -17.44 -5.33
C ALA A 189 11.01 -16.76 -6.31
N SER A 190 10.77 -15.48 -6.65
CA SER A 190 11.66 -14.71 -7.53
C SER A 190 13.06 -14.47 -6.97
N ARG A 191 13.25 -14.59 -5.64
CA ARG A 191 14.53 -14.44 -4.94
C ARG A 191 15.27 -15.76 -4.78
N GLY A 192 14.77 -16.85 -5.37
CA GLY A 192 15.31 -18.20 -5.17
C GLY A 192 15.09 -18.74 -3.75
N ARG A 193 14.18 -18.12 -2.98
CA ARG A 193 13.76 -18.62 -1.67
C ARG A 193 12.40 -19.28 -1.86
N GLY A 194 12.35 -20.61 -1.80
CA GLY A 194 11.08 -21.33 -1.61
C GLY A 194 10.41 -20.88 -0.29
N PRO A 195 9.15 -21.27 -0.03
CA PRO A 195 8.53 -21.03 1.26
C PRO A 195 9.38 -21.71 2.33
N GLY A 196 10.23 -20.93 3.01
CA GLY A 196 11.01 -21.39 4.14
C GLY A 196 10.06 -21.61 5.33
N PRO A 197 10.39 -22.52 6.26
CA PRO A 197 9.56 -22.76 7.42
C PRO A 197 9.38 -21.47 8.22
N LEU A 198 8.23 -21.39 8.89
CA LEU A 198 7.97 -20.44 9.97
C LEU A 198 9.16 -20.46 10.94
N CYS A 199 9.53 -19.29 11.44
CA CYS A 199 10.63 -19.17 12.40
C CYS A 199 10.33 -20.07 13.60
N ASP A 200 11.07 -21.19 13.71
CA ASP A 200 11.17 -21.92 14.95
C ASP A 200 11.79 -21.00 16.01
N GLU A 201 11.16 -21.01 17.17
CA GLU A 201 11.62 -20.41 18.41
C GLU A 201 13.01 -20.97 18.73
N ASP A 202 14.01 -20.09 18.79
CA ASP A 202 15.32 -20.44 19.33
C ASP A 202 15.28 -20.16 20.84
N ASP A 203 14.86 -21.18 21.58
CA ASP A 203 15.06 -21.33 23.02
C ASP A 203 16.52 -21.76 23.29
N GLY A 204 17.22 -20.99 24.13
CA GLY A 204 18.27 -21.49 25.04
C GLY A 204 19.71 -21.61 24.49
N ASP A 205 20.60 -20.71 24.94
CA ASP A 205 21.46 -20.92 26.14
C ASP A 205 22.05 -19.58 26.61
#